data_AF-A0A4U0X5G6-F1
#
_entry.id   AF-A0A4U0X5G6-F1
#
_cell.length_a   1.000
_cell.length_b   1.000
_cell.length_c   1.000
_cell.angle_alpha   90.00
_cell.angle_beta   90.00
_cell.angle_gamma   90.00
#
_symmetry.space_group_name_H-M   'P 1'
#
loop_
_entity.id
_entity.type
_entity.pdbx_description
1 polymer ?
#
loop_
_entity_poly.entity_id
_entity_poly.type
_entity_poly.pdbx_seq_one_letter_code
_entity_poly.pdbx_strand_id
1 'polypeptide(L)'
;MTASLDHVYTSPQNITSASQGNLQTLSSGHVFMGYGNNPAFTEFAADGTVVWDVQFGILGNSNTAVSYRAYRQGWTGTPSWNPSIAAGNGTNSTTVYMSWNGATEYTAWALLASNDTSNLTDTSSIWTNITRNGFETNCTVGGAARYVRAVALNVSGTVLGASDVLDLVDHSKTPMSGAVTSNSQDLSSTSTDSPSTASGAAAAS
;
A
#
# COMPACT_ATOMS: atom_id res chain seq x y z
N MET A 1 2.81 -36.93 35.24
CA MET A 1 2.62 -35.86 34.24
C MET A 1 3.46 -36.23 33.03
N THR A 2 2.87 -36.24 31.84
CA THR A 2 3.55 -36.55 30.58
C THR A 2 3.27 -35.43 29.59
N ALA A 3 4.27 -35.09 28.77
CA ALA A 3 4.12 -34.17 27.65
C ALA A 3 4.58 -34.89 26.37
N SER A 4 3.93 -34.59 25.26
CA SER A 4 4.31 -35.05 23.93
C SER A 4 4.47 -33.86 23.01
N LEU A 5 5.42 -33.96 22.08
CA LEU A 5 5.56 -32.99 20.99
C LEU A 5 4.37 -33.16 20.04
N ASP A 6 3.63 -32.08 19.84
CA ASP A 6 2.48 -32.08 18.92
C ASP A 6 2.91 -31.76 17.49
N HIS A 7 3.69 -30.69 17.31
CA HIS A 7 4.12 -30.24 15.99
C HIS A 7 5.46 -29.49 16.04
N VAL A 8 6.18 -29.49 14.92
CA VAL A 8 7.42 -28.72 14.72
C VAL A 8 7.29 -27.91 13.44
N TYR A 9 7.46 -26.59 13.56
CA TYR A 9 7.57 -25.68 12.42
C TYR A 9 9.05 -25.38 12.17
N THR A 10 9.57 -25.88 11.05
CA THR A 10 10.99 -25.70 10.69
C THR A 10 11.14 -24.50 9.76
N SER A 11 12.05 -23.58 10.11
CA SER A 11 12.39 -22.46 9.25
C SER A 11 12.90 -22.95 7.88
N PRO A 12 12.41 -22.39 6.75
CA PRO A 12 12.90 -22.74 5.41
C PRO A 12 14.39 -22.46 5.22
N GLN A 13 14.91 -21.47 5.95
CA GLN A 13 16.30 -21.04 5.94
C GLN A 13 17.12 -21.68 7.07
N ASN A 14 16.58 -22.68 7.77
CA ASN A 14 17.20 -23.34 8.94
C ASN A 14 17.66 -22.34 10.03
N ILE A 15 16.87 -21.28 10.24
CA ILE A 15 17.20 -20.23 11.21
C ILE A 15 17.18 -20.81 12.63
N THR A 16 18.25 -20.55 13.37
CA THR A 16 18.31 -20.72 14.83
C THR A 16 18.55 -19.36 15.48
N SER A 17 17.74 -19.02 16.47
CA SER A 17 17.78 -17.71 17.12
C SER A 17 18.30 -17.85 18.55
N ALA A 18 19.35 -17.09 18.86
CA ALA A 18 19.99 -17.10 20.17
C ALA A 18 19.17 -16.34 21.23
N SER A 19 18.28 -15.44 20.81
CA SER A 19 17.41 -14.68 21.72
C SER A 19 16.17 -14.14 21.02
N GLN A 20 15.19 -13.73 21.83
CA GLN A 20 13.95 -13.06 21.38
C GLN A 20 13.08 -14.01 20.53
N GLY A 21 12.18 -13.46 19.72
CA GLY A 21 11.27 -14.23 18.88
C GLY A 21 10.02 -14.68 19.62
N ASN A 22 9.07 -15.18 18.84
CA ASN A 22 7.81 -15.69 19.34
C ASN A 22 7.13 -16.55 18.30
N LEU A 23 6.21 -17.38 18.78
CA LEU A 23 5.21 -18.06 17.99
C LEU A 23 3.84 -17.46 18.35
N GLN A 24 3.06 -17.07 17.35
CA GLN A 24 1.67 -16.64 17.50
C GLN A 24 0.76 -17.60 16.72
N THR A 25 -0.18 -18.25 17.40
CA THR A 25 -1.26 -18.98 16.73
C THR A 25 -2.32 -17.98 16.23
N LEU A 26 -2.80 -18.19 15.02
CA LEU A 26 -3.83 -17.36 14.38
C LEU A 26 -5.19 -18.06 14.42
N SER A 27 -6.27 -17.29 14.37
CA SER A 27 -7.64 -17.83 14.35
C SER A 27 -7.94 -18.69 13.12
N SER A 28 -7.15 -18.56 12.04
CA SER A 28 -7.21 -19.42 10.85
C SER A 28 -6.61 -20.81 11.06
N GLY A 29 -5.98 -21.07 12.22
CA GLY A 29 -5.18 -22.28 12.47
C GLY A 29 -3.74 -22.19 11.94
N HIS A 30 -3.38 -21.07 11.30
CA HIS A 30 -2.00 -20.80 10.90
C HIS A 30 -1.13 -20.44 12.12
N VAL A 31 0.17 -20.51 11.93
CA VAL A 31 1.18 -20.09 12.91
C VAL A 31 2.04 -19.00 12.30
N PHE A 32 2.23 -17.90 13.04
CA PHE A 32 3.14 -16.82 12.68
C PHE A 32 4.37 -16.86 13.59
N MET A 33 5.54 -17.09 13.01
CA MET A 33 6.81 -17.27 13.70
C MET A 33 7.71 -16.06 13.47
N GLY A 34 8.13 -15.39 14.55
CA GLY A 34 9.16 -14.35 14.50
C GLY A 34 10.50 -14.91 14.99
N TYR A 35 11.57 -14.72 14.21
CA TYR A 35 12.90 -15.29 14.53
C TYR A 35 13.80 -14.36 15.35
N GLY A 36 13.26 -13.35 16.03
CA GLY A 36 14.01 -12.67 17.09
C GLY A 36 15.23 -11.90 16.58
N ASN A 37 16.40 -12.27 17.12
CA ASN A 37 17.70 -11.73 16.71
C ASN A 37 18.09 -12.03 15.25
N ASN A 38 17.28 -12.79 14.51
CA ASN A 38 17.38 -12.93 13.07
C ASN A 38 16.27 -12.08 12.41
N PRO A 39 16.60 -11.27 11.39
CA PRO A 39 15.66 -10.35 10.76
C PRO A 39 14.73 -11.08 9.78
N ALA A 40 13.91 -11.99 10.32
CA ALA A 40 12.96 -12.76 9.55
C ALA A 40 11.70 -13.13 10.34
N PHE A 41 10.64 -13.46 9.61
CA PHE A 41 9.46 -14.12 10.12
C PHE A 41 8.85 -15.03 9.05
N THR A 42 8.14 -16.08 9.47
CA THR A 42 7.45 -17.01 8.57
C THR A 42 6.01 -17.22 9.04
N GLU A 43 5.07 -17.25 8.11
CA GLU A 43 3.74 -17.78 8.32
C GLU A 43 3.66 -19.21 7.81
N PHE A 44 3.21 -20.12 8.65
CA PHE A 44 2.95 -21.52 8.34
C PHE A 44 1.44 -21.79 8.37
N ALA A 45 0.97 -22.61 7.43
CA ALA A 45 -0.31 -23.29 7.55
C ALA A 45 -0.26 -24.31 8.71
N ALA A 46 -1.42 -24.82 9.12
CA ALA A 46 -1.53 -25.73 10.27
C ALA A 46 -0.67 -27.00 10.12
N ASP A 47 -0.45 -27.47 8.90
CA ASP A 47 0.33 -28.67 8.56
C ASP A 47 1.84 -28.43 8.43
N GLY A 48 2.30 -27.19 8.63
CA GLY A 48 3.70 -26.80 8.50
C GLY A 48 4.09 -26.29 7.11
N THR A 49 3.15 -26.20 6.16
CA THR A 49 3.42 -25.59 4.85
C THR A 49 3.69 -24.10 4.98
N VAL A 50 4.75 -23.61 4.33
CA VAL A 50 5.10 -22.18 4.31
C VAL A 50 4.12 -21.41 3.44
N VAL A 51 3.44 -20.43 4.02
CA VAL A 51 2.52 -19.51 3.33
C VAL A 51 3.25 -18.23 2.95
N TRP A 52 4.11 -17.74 3.84
CA TRP A 52 4.88 -16.53 3.63
C TRP A 52 6.19 -16.59 4.41
N ASP A 53 7.30 -16.24 3.77
CA ASP A 53 8.62 -16.19 4.39
C ASP A 53 9.28 -14.86 4.04
N VAL A 54 9.69 -14.11 5.07
CA VAL A 54 10.24 -12.76 4.90
C VAL A 54 11.56 -12.65 5.62
N GLN A 55 12.54 -12.12 4.90
CA GLN A 55 13.82 -11.69 5.43
C GLN A 55 13.97 -10.18 5.17
N PHE A 56 14.27 -9.41 6.21
CA PHE A 56 14.39 -7.94 6.16
C PHE A 56 15.77 -7.44 6.65
N GLY A 57 16.76 -8.33 6.66
CA GLY A 57 18.15 -8.04 6.99
C GLY A 57 19.04 -9.26 6.70
N ILE A 58 20.31 -9.24 7.09
CA ILE A 58 21.20 -10.39 6.86
C ILE A 58 21.03 -11.39 7.99
N LEU A 59 20.60 -12.62 7.67
CA LEU A 59 20.47 -13.71 8.64
C LEU A 59 21.81 -14.00 9.33
N GLY A 60 21.79 -14.25 10.63
CA GLY A 60 23.00 -14.45 11.43
C GLY A 60 23.82 -13.18 11.71
N ASN A 61 23.45 -12.01 11.17
CA ASN A 61 24.11 -10.74 11.45
C ASN A 61 23.15 -9.73 12.12
N SER A 62 23.15 -9.74 13.45
CA SER A 62 22.31 -8.85 14.29
C SER A 62 22.66 -7.37 14.20
N ASN A 63 23.76 -6.98 13.54
CA ASN A 63 24.09 -5.57 13.30
C ASN A 63 23.30 -4.96 12.12
N THR A 64 22.57 -5.78 11.36
CA THR A 64 21.76 -5.30 10.23
C THR A 64 20.36 -4.90 10.67
N ALA A 65 19.61 -5.86 11.20
CA ALA A 65 18.31 -5.67 11.78
C ALA A 65 18.03 -6.82 12.75
N VAL A 66 17.19 -6.55 13.75
CA VAL A 66 16.64 -7.53 14.68
C VAL A 66 15.20 -7.16 14.97
N SER A 67 14.38 -8.13 15.36
CA SER A 67 13.03 -7.87 15.85
C SER A 67 12.81 -8.62 17.16
N TYR A 68 12.39 -7.93 18.22
CA TYR A 68 12.12 -8.61 19.49
C TYR A 68 10.99 -9.64 19.35
N ARG A 69 9.91 -9.27 18.66
CA ARG A 69 8.75 -10.12 18.36
C ARG A 69 8.10 -9.69 17.04
N ALA A 70 7.48 -10.64 16.36
CA ALA A 70 6.69 -10.40 15.16
C ALA A 70 5.24 -10.83 15.40
N TYR A 71 4.28 -10.01 14.96
CA TYR A 71 2.86 -10.27 15.13
C TYR A 71 2.11 -10.06 13.82
N ARG A 72 1.12 -10.91 13.58
CA ARG A 72 0.11 -10.73 12.53
C ARG A 72 -1.24 -10.51 13.18
N GLN A 73 -1.81 -9.34 12.93
CA GLN A 73 -3.09 -8.92 13.48
C GLN A 73 -3.83 -8.07 12.45
N GLY A 74 -5.16 -8.15 12.45
CA GLY A 74 -5.97 -7.11 11.81
C GLY A 74 -5.79 -5.82 12.60
N TRP A 75 -5.55 -4.71 11.90
CA TRP A 75 -5.47 -3.40 12.52
C TRP A 75 -6.15 -2.38 11.61
N THR A 76 -6.78 -1.39 12.24
CA THR A 76 -7.34 -0.23 11.56
C THR A 76 -6.45 0.96 11.83
N GLY A 77 -6.05 1.63 10.75
CA GLY A 77 -5.14 2.75 10.75
C GLY A 77 -5.80 4.02 10.25
N THR A 78 -5.77 5.05 11.10
CA THR A 78 -6.28 6.40 10.80
C THR A 78 -5.19 7.44 11.09
N PRO A 79 -4.22 7.62 10.18
CA PRO A 79 -3.13 8.55 10.37
C PRO A 79 -3.60 9.99 10.58
N SER A 80 -2.89 10.75 11.42
CA SER A 80 -3.16 12.17 11.64
C SER A 80 -2.53 13.09 10.56
N TRP A 81 -1.77 12.52 9.63
CA TRP A 81 -1.13 13.22 8.53
C TRP A 81 -1.81 12.90 7.20
N ASN A 82 -1.66 13.80 6.24
CA ASN A 82 -2.27 13.69 4.92
C ASN A 82 -1.66 12.58 4.06
N PRO A 83 -2.42 12.05 3.08
CA PRO A 83 -1.86 11.32 1.95
C PRO A 83 -0.67 12.00 1.27
N SER A 84 0.22 11.19 0.71
CA SER A 84 1.33 11.63 -0.13
C SER A 84 0.97 11.51 -1.61
N ILE A 85 1.42 12.48 -2.40
CA ILE A 85 1.34 12.48 -3.86
C ILE A 85 2.70 12.85 -4.46
N ALA A 86 3.08 12.27 -5.60
CA ALA A 86 4.33 12.59 -6.31
C ALA A 86 4.19 12.44 -7.82
N ALA A 87 4.92 13.25 -8.58
CA ALA A 87 5.05 13.10 -10.03
C ALA A 87 6.22 12.17 -10.38
N GLY A 88 5.99 11.29 -11.35
CA GLY A 88 7.02 10.57 -12.08
C GLY A 88 7.44 11.33 -13.33
N ASN A 89 8.44 10.80 -14.03
CA ASN A 89 8.96 11.41 -15.25
C ASN A 89 8.06 11.11 -16.46
N GLY A 90 7.75 12.13 -17.26
CA GLY A 90 7.12 11.97 -18.57
C GLY A 90 7.09 13.27 -19.37
N THR A 91 7.17 13.18 -20.69
CA THR A 91 7.37 14.34 -21.58
C THR A 91 6.06 14.99 -22.03
N ASN A 92 5.00 14.18 -22.23
CA ASN A 92 3.67 14.62 -22.70
C ASN A 92 2.52 14.20 -21.77
N SER A 93 2.85 13.47 -20.71
CA SER A 93 1.93 12.94 -19.71
C SER A 93 2.71 12.67 -18.44
N THR A 94 2.11 12.93 -17.29
CA THR A 94 2.78 12.76 -16.00
C THR A 94 2.13 11.63 -15.24
N THR A 95 2.88 10.56 -14.96
CA THR A 95 2.42 9.52 -14.03
C THR A 95 2.48 10.06 -12.61
N VAL A 96 1.36 10.03 -11.91
CA VAL A 96 1.23 10.49 -10.53
C VAL A 96 1.11 9.28 -9.63
N TYR A 97 1.87 9.27 -8.55
CA TYR A 97 1.89 8.22 -7.53
C TYR A 97 1.24 8.75 -6.25
N MET A 98 0.42 7.91 -5.63
CA MET A 98 -0.41 8.23 -4.47
C MET A 98 -0.27 7.14 -3.43
N SER A 99 0.02 7.51 -2.19
CA SER A 99 0.15 6.57 -1.09
C SER A 99 -0.27 7.22 0.24
N TRP A 100 -0.76 6.41 1.17
CA TRP A 100 -1.05 6.87 2.53
C TRP A 100 -0.58 5.84 3.54
N ASN A 101 0.68 6.00 3.96
CA ASN A 101 1.27 5.10 4.94
C ASN A 101 0.51 5.18 6.26
N GLY A 102 0.20 4.02 6.82
CA GLY A 102 -0.57 3.92 8.05
C GLY A 102 -2.10 3.91 7.86
N ALA A 103 -2.64 4.26 6.68
CA ALA A 103 -4.09 4.27 6.46
C ALA A 103 -4.60 2.94 5.91
N THR A 104 -5.59 2.34 6.58
CA THR A 104 -6.16 1.05 6.17
C THR A 104 -7.54 1.16 5.53
N GLU A 105 -8.29 2.20 5.86
CA GLU A 105 -9.73 2.28 5.54
C GLU A 105 -10.06 2.84 4.15
N TYR A 106 -9.07 3.36 3.41
CA TYR A 106 -9.31 3.85 2.06
C TYR A 106 -9.27 2.70 1.04
N THR A 107 -10.21 2.73 0.09
CA THR A 107 -10.40 1.72 -0.96
C THR A 107 -10.18 2.30 -2.35
N ALA A 108 -10.23 3.62 -2.51
CA ALA A 108 -10.03 4.29 -3.77
C ALA A 108 -9.40 5.69 -3.58
N TRP A 109 -8.89 6.22 -4.68
CA TRP A 109 -8.46 7.61 -4.84
C TRP A 109 -9.40 8.33 -5.80
N ALA A 110 -9.91 9.49 -5.41
CA ALA A 110 -10.39 10.48 -6.37
C ALA A 110 -9.23 11.42 -6.71
N LEU A 111 -8.80 11.44 -7.96
CA LEU A 111 -7.78 12.37 -8.43
C LEU A 111 -8.48 13.61 -8.99
N LEU A 112 -8.32 14.73 -8.28
CA LEU A 112 -8.79 16.02 -8.74
C LEU A 112 -7.75 16.62 -9.69
N ALA A 113 -8.18 17.27 -10.78
CA ALA A 113 -7.27 17.92 -11.72
C ALA A 113 -7.84 19.27 -12.19
N SER A 114 -6.99 20.31 -12.21
CA SER A 114 -7.38 21.65 -12.67
C SER A 114 -6.18 22.48 -13.10
N ASN A 115 -6.44 23.57 -13.82
CA ASN A 115 -5.44 24.61 -14.08
C ASN A 115 -5.44 25.72 -13.00
N ASP A 116 -6.36 25.64 -12.04
CA ASP A 116 -6.47 26.56 -10.90
C ASP A 116 -6.59 25.73 -9.61
N THR A 117 -5.73 26.02 -8.63
CA THR A 117 -5.68 25.28 -7.36
C THR A 117 -6.94 25.49 -6.52
N SER A 118 -7.68 26.59 -6.70
CA SER A 118 -8.93 26.86 -5.98
C SER A 118 -10.04 25.85 -6.29
N ASN A 119 -10.00 25.22 -7.46
CA ASN A 119 -10.93 24.17 -7.88
C ASN A 119 -10.62 22.79 -7.27
N LEU A 120 -9.48 22.63 -6.58
CA LEU A 120 -9.05 21.37 -5.96
C LEU A 120 -9.48 21.25 -4.49
N THR A 121 -10.56 21.95 -4.13
CA THR A 121 -11.09 22.05 -2.76
C THR A 121 -12.32 21.19 -2.51
N ASP A 122 -12.95 20.68 -3.57
CA ASP A 122 -14.12 19.80 -3.50
C ASP A 122 -14.06 18.71 -4.58
N THR A 123 -15.01 17.78 -4.54
CA THR A 123 -15.08 16.67 -5.51
C THR A 123 -15.70 17.05 -6.86
N SER A 124 -15.97 18.33 -7.15
CA SER A 124 -16.52 18.75 -8.46
C SER A 124 -15.47 18.70 -9.58
N SER A 125 -14.19 18.74 -9.22
CA SER A 125 -13.06 18.64 -10.16
C SER A 125 -12.46 17.24 -10.22
N ILE A 126 -13.24 16.20 -9.88
CA ILE A 126 -12.80 14.81 -10.08
C ILE A 126 -12.50 14.62 -11.56
N TRP A 127 -11.26 14.27 -11.84
CA TRP A 127 -10.84 13.87 -13.18
C TRP A 127 -10.99 12.37 -13.36
N THR A 128 -10.63 11.57 -12.35
CA THR A 128 -10.83 10.13 -12.36
C THR A 128 -10.84 9.52 -10.95
N ASN A 129 -11.46 8.35 -10.82
CA ASN A 129 -11.42 7.51 -9.63
C ASN A 129 -10.53 6.29 -9.90
N ILE A 130 -9.55 6.04 -9.02
CA ILE A 130 -8.61 4.92 -9.12
C ILE A 130 -8.78 3.99 -7.92
N THR A 131 -9.10 2.73 -8.17
CA THR A 131 -9.14 1.71 -7.12
C THR A 131 -7.76 1.53 -6.50
N ARG A 132 -7.68 1.50 -5.17
CA ARG A 132 -6.43 1.25 -4.45
C ARG A 132 -5.86 -0.10 -4.87
N ASN A 133 -4.60 -0.11 -5.29
CA ASN A 133 -3.84 -1.33 -5.56
C ASN A 133 -2.57 -1.33 -4.70
N GLY A 134 -2.56 -2.11 -3.62
CA GLY A 134 -1.42 -2.21 -2.70
C GLY A 134 -1.18 -0.95 -1.85
N PHE A 135 0.10 -0.65 -1.60
CA PHE A 135 0.53 0.51 -0.80
C PHE A 135 0.54 1.81 -1.61
N GLU A 136 1.04 1.76 -2.85
CA GLU A 136 1.15 2.89 -3.76
C GLU A 136 0.34 2.61 -5.02
N THR A 137 -0.53 3.55 -5.36
CA THR A 137 -1.38 3.50 -6.57
C THR A 137 -0.94 4.62 -7.50
N ASN A 138 -1.00 4.40 -8.81
CA ASN A 138 -0.60 5.39 -9.78
C ASN A 138 -1.64 5.60 -10.87
N CYS A 139 -1.55 6.74 -11.55
CA CYS A 139 -2.38 7.10 -12.69
C CYS A 139 -1.61 8.05 -13.60
N THR A 140 -1.77 7.95 -14.91
CA THR A 140 -1.14 8.87 -15.87
C THR A 140 -2.10 9.99 -16.23
N VAL A 141 -1.74 11.22 -15.88
CA VAL A 141 -2.51 12.43 -16.16
C VAL A 141 -2.06 13.02 -17.50
N GLY A 142 -3.02 13.24 -18.41
CA GLY A 142 -2.78 13.90 -19.69
C GLY A 142 -2.63 15.43 -19.55
N GLY A 143 -2.06 16.09 -20.57
CA GLY A 143 -1.67 17.51 -20.53
C GLY A 143 -2.77 18.58 -20.46
N ALA A 144 -3.98 18.25 -19.99
CA ALA A 144 -5.10 19.19 -19.86
C ALA A 144 -5.11 19.95 -18.51
N ALA A 145 -4.42 19.43 -17.49
CA ALA A 145 -4.38 20.00 -16.15
C ALA A 145 -2.94 20.25 -15.68
N ARG A 146 -2.71 21.38 -15.03
CA ARG A 146 -1.44 21.72 -14.39
C ARG A 146 -1.33 21.19 -12.97
N TYR A 147 -2.42 21.22 -12.21
CA TYR A 147 -2.44 20.89 -10.79
C TYR A 147 -3.30 19.67 -10.52
N VAL A 148 -2.84 18.82 -9.62
CA VAL A 148 -3.60 17.65 -9.16
C VAL A 148 -3.58 17.50 -7.65
N ARG A 149 -4.62 16.86 -7.11
CA ARG A 149 -4.75 16.54 -5.68
C ARG A 149 -5.38 15.16 -5.52
N ALA A 150 -4.78 14.31 -4.70
CA ALA A 150 -5.28 12.97 -4.46
C ALA A 150 -6.17 12.95 -3.21
N VAL A 151 -7.38 12.42 -3.34
CA VAL A 151 -8.37 12.33 -2.26
C VAL A 151 -8.63 10.88 -1.96
N ALA A 152 -8.32 10.44 -0.74
CA ALA A 152 -8.56 9.08 -0.30
C ALA A 152 -10.04 8.90 0.06
N LEU A 153 -10.67 7.87 -0.50
CA LEU A 153 -12.08 7.54 -0.31
C LEU A 153 -12.24 6.20 0.40
N ASN A 154 -13.21 6.08 1.30
CA ASN A 154 -13.63 4.80 1.86
C ASN A 154 -14.57 4.05 0.90
N VAL A 155 -15.01 2.85 1.30
CA VAL A 155 -15.91 1.97 0.52
C VAL A 155 -17.24 2.63 0.14
N SER A 156 -17.71 3.61 0.93
CA SER A 156 -18.94 4.36 0.68
C SER A 156 -18.71 5.65 -0.13
N GLY A 157 -17.48 5.88 -0.63
CA GLY A 157 -17.10 7.11 -1.31
C GLY A 157 -16.87 8.31 -0.38
N THR A 158 -16.87 8.12 0.94
CA THR A 158 -16.62 9.22 1.88
C THR A 158 -15.14 9.61 1.86
N VAL A 159 -14.88 10.92 1.80
CA VAL A 159 -13.52 11.48 1.89
C VAL A 159 -12.93 11.19 3.27
N LEU A 160 -11.77 10.53 3.28
CA LEU A 160 -10.99 10.25 4.50
C LEU A 160 -9.81 11.21 4.67
N GLY A 161 -9.24 11.70 3.57
CA GLY A 161 -8.10 12.60 3.58
C GLY A 161 -7.73 13.05 2.18
N ALA A 162 -6.92 14.10 2.08
CA ALA A 162 -6.46 14.62 0.79
C ALA A 162 -4.98 15.03 0.88
N SER A 163 -4.24 14.80 -0.20
CA SER A 163 -2.85 15.22 -0.30
C SER A 163 -2.70 16.74 -0.39
N ASP A 164 -1.45 17.19 -0.36
CA ASP A 164 -1.06 18.49 -0.90
C ASP A 164 -1.37 18.56 -2.41
N VAL A 165 -1.43 19.77 -2.95
CA VAL A 165 -1.58 19.98 -4.40
C VAL A 165 -0.23 19.82 -5.07
N LEU A 166 -0.15 18.98 -6.10
CA LEU A 166 1.02 18.76 -6.92
C LEU A 166 0.92 19.57 -8.22
N ASP A 167 1.93 20.38 -8.52
CA ASP A 167 2.12 20.99 -9.84
C ASP A 167 2.81 19.98 -10.77
N LEU A 168 2.17 19.60 -11.87
CA LEU A 168 2.68 18.61 -12.83
C LEU A 168 3.80 19.15 -13.74
N VAL A 169 4.09 20.46 -13.70
CA VAL A 169 5.13 21.09 -14.52
C VAL A 169 6.47 21.15 -13.79
N ASP A 170 6.47 21.63 -12.55
CA ASP A 170 7.71 21.76 -11.74
C ASP A 170 7.81 20.74 -10.60
N HIS A 171 6.79 19.90 -10.43
CA HIS A 171 6.69 18.84 -9.42
C HIS A 171 6.71 19.36 -7.97
N SER A 172 6.47 20.66 -7.78
CA SER A 172 6.34 21.26 -6.46
C SER A 172 5.02 20.87 -5.80
N LYS A 173 5.02 20.87 -4.46
CA LYS A 173 3.83 20.58 -3.65
C LYS A 173 3.44 21.81 -2.86
N THR A 174 2.19 22.23 -2.99
CA THR A 174 1.62 23.33 -2.21
C THR A 174 0.74 22.74 -1.10
N PRO A 175 1.08 22.98 0.18
CA PRO A 175 0.24 22.54 1.28
C PRO A 175 -1.17 23.11 1.16
N MET A 176 -2.17 22.23 1.18
CA MET A 176 -3.58 22.63 1.18
C MET A 176 -4.27 22.01 2.38
N SER A 177 -4.49 22.84 3.40
CA SER A 177 -5.21 22.47 4.62
C SER A 177 -6.71 22.61 4.40
N GLY A 178 -7.48 21.62 4.86
CA GLY A 178 -8.93 21.58 4.73
C GLY A 178 -9.43 20.28 4.12
N ALA A 179 -10.53 19.78 4.67
CA ALA A 179 -11.23 18.62 4.12
C ALA A 179 -11.75 18.96 2.72
N VAL A 180 -11.57 18.04 1.77
CA VAL A 180 -12.24 18.13 0.47
C VAL A 180 -13.73 17.86 0.71
N THR A 181 -14.59 18.82 0.36
CA THR A 181 -16.04 18.62 0.49
C THR A 181 -16.54 17.68 -0.60
N SER A 182 -17.31 16.66 -0.23
CA SER A 182 -17.91 15.73 -1.18
C SER A 182 -19.30 16.20 -1.60
N ASN A 183 -19.51 16.37 -2.91
CA ASN A 183 -20.84 16.44 -3.47
C ASN A 183 -21.28 15.01 -3.81
N SER A 184 -22.37 14.53 -3.19
CA SER A 184 -22.79 13.13 -3.17
C SER A 184 -23.17 12.48 -4.53
N GLN A 185 -22.92 13.15 -5.65
CA GLN A 185 -23.38 12.72 -6.98
C GLN A 185 -22.29 12.06 -7.86
N ASP A 186 -20.99 12.16 -7.52
CA ASP A 186 -19.89 11.88 -8.49
C ASP A 186 -18.93 10.74 -8.12
N LEU A 187 -19.20 10.02 -7.02
CA LEU A 187 -18.23 9.07 -6.44
C LEU A 187 -18.40 7.62 -6.91
N SER A 188 -19.32 7.34 -7.85
CA SER A 188 -19.72 5.98 -8.22
C SER A 188 -19.24 5.48 -9.58
N SER A 189 -18.48 6.25 -10.36
CA SER A 189 -17.94 5.79 -11.65
C SER A 189 -16.46 5.43 -11.55
N THR A 190 -16.16 4.13 -11.54
CA THR A 190 -14.81 3.57 -11.73
C THR A 190 -14.62 3.22 -13.21
N SER A 191 -13.62 3.81 -13.87
CA SER A 191 -13.18 3.37 -15.20
C SER A 191 -12.10 2.30 -15.06
N THR A 192 -12.38 1.09 -15.54
CA THR A 192 -11.40 0.00 -15.63
C THR A 192 -10.63 0.11 -16.94
N ASP A 193 -9.43 0.71 -16.92
CA ASP A 193 -8.48 0.51 -18.02
C ASP A 193 -7.68 -0.77 -17.75
N SER A 194 -7.92 -1.78 -18.59
CA SER A 194 -7.16 -3.03 -18.58
C SER A 194 -5.85 -2.84 -19.33
N PRO A 195 -4.71 -3.41 -18.87
CA PRO A 195 -3.48 -3.40 -19.63
C PRO A 195 -3.62 -4.27 -20.88
N SER A 196 -3.38 -3.69 -22.07
CA SER A 196 -3.36 -4.42 -23.34
C SER A 196 -2.16 -5.38 -23.40
N THR A 197 -2.43 -6.68 -23.41
CA THR A 197 -1.41 -7.70 -23.72
C THR A 197 -1.15 -7.73 -25.22
N ALA A 198 0.03 -7.26 -25.65
CA ALA A 198 0.53 -7.50 -27.00
C ALA A 198 1.14 -8.92 -27.08
N SER A 199 0.43 -9.83 -27.73
CA SER A 199 0.94 -11.15 -28.13
C SER A 199 1.79 -11.01 -29.39
N GLY A 200 3.13 -11.03 -29.24
CA GLY A 200 4.07 -11.20 -30.34
C GLY A 200 4.47 -12.67 -30.48
N ALA A 201 3.91 -13.35 -31.48
CA ALA A 201 4.35 -14.67 -31.90
C ALA A 201 5.70 -14.55 -32.63
N ALA A 202 6.69 -15.36 -32.23
CA ALA A 202 7.87 -15.64 -33.02
C ALA A 202 8.02 -17.16 -33.16
N ALA A 203 7.80 -17.63 -34.39
CA ALA A 203 8.08 -18.99 -34.83
C ALA A 203 9.60 -19.17 -34.98
N ALA A 204 10.12 -20.31 -34.52
CA ALA A 204 11.44 -20.79 -34.87
C ALA A 204 11.30 -22.06 -35.72
N SER A 205 11.87 -22.01 -36.91
CA SER A 205 12.33 -23.17 -37.69
C SER A 205 13.70 -23.59 -37.20
#